data_AF-A0A1C5ZH64-F1
#
_entry.id   AF-A0A1C5ZH64-F1
#
_cell.length_a   1.000
_cell.length_b   1.000
_cell.length_c   1.000
_cell.angle_alpha   90.00
_cell.angle_beta   90.00
_cell.angle_gamma   90.00
#
_symmetry.space_group_name_H-M   'P 1'
#
loop_
_entity.id
_entity.type
_entity.pdbx_description
1 polymer ?
#
loop_
_entity_poly.entity_id
_entity_poly.type
_entity_poly.pdbx_seq_one_letter_code
_entity_poly.pdbx_strand_id
1 'polypeptide(L)'
;MKTEFLLLSLIFSFTADVLFLKTPFELTAILFFIAVQYCHRRLQNGSLLSFTAGGFSGMFFLLFLSYFWHIKSSLLTAAAFFYIALLTWNLCSSFTVKRQNTPTLLRICLVMLLACDLNVGFFNLPRFCGDLPHSLAFYCTHIAGKLIWLFYLPSQLILLYLFFRFPKKNPSSVLL
;
A
#
# COMPACT_ATOMS: atom_id res chain seq x y z
N MET A 1 -19.80 -4.30 -6.83
CA MET A 1 -18.66 -3.68 -6.11
C MET A 1 -18.88 -2.18 -6.15
N LYS A 2 -18.68 -1.45 -5.04
CA LYS A 2 -19.01 -0.02 -4.96
C LYS A 2 -17.96 0.82 -5.71
N THR A 3 -18.29 1.23 -6.93
CA THR A 3 -17.39 1.94 -7.88
C THR A 3 -16.83 3.24 -7.29
N GLU A 4 -17.57 3.89 -6.40
CA GLU A 4 -17.18 5.10 -5.67
C GLU A 4 -15.88 4.91 -4.88
N PHE A 5 -15.72 3.80 -4.15
CA PHE A 5 -14.52 3.55 -3.35
C PHE A 5 -13.30 3.23 -4.22
N LEU A 6 -13.51 2.71 -5.43
CA LEU A 6 -12.43 2.46 -6.38
C LEU A 6 -11.94 3.76 -7.01
N LEU A 7 -12.87 4.67 -7.33
CA LEU A 7 -12.53 6.01 -7.80
C LEU A 7 -11.78 6.81 -6.72
N LEU A 8 -12.29 6.79 -5.48
CA LEU A 8 -11.64 7.43 -4.33
C LEU A 8 -10.23 6.87 -4.10
N SER A 9 -10.05 5.54 -4.16
CA SER A 9 -8.70 4.95 -4.03
C SER A 9 -7.74 5.39 -5.13
N LEU A 10 -8.22 5.56 -6.36
CA LEU A 10 -7.40 6.05 -7.47
C LEU A 10 -7.01 7.51 -7.29
N ILE A 11 -7.96 8.38 -6.92
CA ILE A 11 -7.70 9.80 -6.67
C ILE A 11 -6.70 9.98 -5.52
N PHE A 12 -6.89 9.26 -4.41
CA PHE A 12 -5.99 9.33 -3.27
C PHE A 12 -4.61 8.75 -3.60
N SER A 13 -4.51 7.64 -4.35
CA SER A 13 -3.21 7.11 -4.77
C SER A 13 -2.48 8.11 -5.67
N PHE A 14 -3.16 8.68 -6.67
CA PHE A 14 -2.56 9.68 -7.55
C PHE A 14 -2.08 10.91 -6.78
N THR A 15 -2.88 11.40 -5.84
CA THR A 15 -2.52 12.54 -4.98
C THR A 15 -1.32 12.19 -4.09
N ALA A 16 -1.30 10.99 -3.51
CA ALA A 16 -0.19 10.50 -2.71
C ALA A 16 1.10 10.42 -3.53
N ASP A 17 1.03 9.89 -4.75
CA ASP A 17 2.17 9.75 -5.65
C ASP A 17 2.75 11.11 -6.05
N VAL A 18 1.90 12.10 -6.36
CA VAL A 18 2.34 13.47 -6.65
C VAL A 18 3.04 14.09 -5.44
N LEU A 19 2.44 13.95 -4.25
CA LEU A 19 3.03 14.49 -3.02
C LEU A 19 4.37 13.81 -2.70
N PHE A 20 4.45 12.49 -2.83
CA PHE A 20 5.65 11.72 -2.49
C PHE A 20 6.80 11.99 -3.47
N LEU A 21 6.52 12.17 -4.76
CA LEU A 21 7.56 12.35 -5.79
C LEU A 21 7.96 13.80 -6.03
N LYS A 22 7.07 14.77 -5.81
CA LYS A 22 7.28 16.18 -6.21
C LYS A 22 7.39 17.15 -5.04
N THR A 23 7.09 16.72 -3.81
CA THR A 23 7.02 17.63 -2.66
C THR A 23 7.73 17.05 -1.44
N PRO A 24 8.12 17.88 -0.46
CA PRO A 24 8.67 17.40 0.81
C PRO A 24 7.60 16.83 1.76
N PHE A 25 6.32 16.79 1.37
CA PHE A 25 5.20 16.39 2.22
C PHE A 25 5.02 14.86 2.30
N GLU A 26 6.08 14.14 2.67
CA GLU A 26 6.10 12.68 2.76
C GLU A 26 5.04 12.13 3.73
N LEU A 27 4.84 12.78 4.88
CA LEU A 27 3.82 12.38 5.86
C LEU A 27 2.41 12.48 5.27
N THR A 28 2.10 13.58 4.57
CA THR A 28 0.81 13.79 3.94
C THR A 28 0.54 12.74 2.86
N ALA A 29 1.55 12.38 2.07
CA ALA A 29 1.44 11.30 1.09
C ALA A 29 1.08 9.97 1.76
N ILE A 30 1.74 9.61 2.88
CA ILE A 30 1.43 8.39 3.63
C ILE A 30 0.01 8.41 4.18
N LEU A 31 -0.50 9.56 4.64
CA LEU A 31 -1.90 9.67 5.10
C LEU A 31 -2.90 9.41 3.96
N PHE A 32 -2.61 9.87 2.74
CA PHE A 32 -3.42 9.52 1.57
C PHE A 32 -3.33 8.02 1.24
N PHE A 33 -2.15 7.41 1.31
CA PHE A 33 -2.01 5.95 1.15
C PHE A 33 -2.76 5.17 2.23
N ILE A 34 -2.81 5.64 3.47
CA ILE A 34 -3.65 5.06 4.53
C ILE A 34 -5.13 5.14 4.13
N ALA A 35 -5.59 6.30 3.63
CA ALA A 35 -6.96 6.46 3.16
C ALA A 35 -7.30 5.47 2.03
N VAL A 36 -6.36 5.24 1.09
CA VAL A 36 -6.48 4.19 0.05
C VAL A 36 -6.72 2.80 0.67
N GLN A 37 -6.02 2.45 1.75
CA GLN A 37 -6.20 1.16 2.42
C GLN A 37 -7.59 1.01 3.07
N TYR A 38 -8.17 2.10 3.59
CA TYR A 38 -9.55 2.10 4.07
C TYR A 38 -10.55 1.92 2.92
N CYS A 39 -10.31 2.54 1.75
CA CYS A 39 -11.12 2.31 0.56
C CYS A 39 -11.06 0.83 0.12
N HIS A 40 -9.86 0.25 0.07
CA HIS A 40 -9.68 -1.18 -0.24
C HIS A 40 -10.39 -2.09 0.78
N ARG A 41 -10.32 -1.77 2.07
CA ARG A 41 -11.03 -2.54 3.11
C ARG A 41 -12.54 -2.50 2.93
N ARG A 42 -13.08 -1.34 2.55
CA ARG A 42 -14.51 -1.17 2.22
C ARG A 42 -14.90 -1.93 0.96
N LEU A 43 -14.08 -1.94 -0.09
CA LEU A 43 -14.29 -2.76 -1.29
C LEU A 43 -14.32 -4.26 -0.95
N GLN A 44 -13.49 -4.67 0.01
CA GLN A 44 -13.50 -6.03 0.54
C GLN A 44 -14.65 -6.29 1.52
N ASN A 45 -15.58 -5.36 1.82
CA ASN A 45 -16.65 -5.56 2.82
C ASN A 45 -16.13 -6.09 4.17
N GLY A 46 -15.00 -5.58 4.65
CA GLY A 46 -14.43 -5.98 5.94
C GLY A 46 -14.83 -5.03 7.07
N SER A 47 -14.79 -5.51 8.32
CA SER A 47 -14.93 -4.64 9.48
C SER A 47 -13.79 -3.62 9.53
N LEU A 48 -14.12 -2.34 9.73
CA LEU A 48 -13.16 -1.26 9.88
C LEU A 48 -12.53 -1.24 11.28
N LEU A 49 -13.27 -1.64 12.30
CA LEU A 49 -12.79 -1.62 13.69
C LEU A 49 -11.63 -2.62 13.86
N SER A 50 -11.83 -3.88 13.41
CA SER A 50 -10.77 -4.88 13.47
C SER A 50 -9.59 -4.56 12.54
N PHE A 51 -9.87 -3.88 11.42
CA PHE A 51 -8.82 -3.42 10.51
C PHE A 51 -7.94 -2.34 11.14
N THR A 52 -8.55 -1.35 11.79
CA THR A 52 -7.84 -0.26 12.46
C THR A 52 -7.05 -0.80 13.65
N ALA A 53 -7.67 -1.66 14.48
CA ALA A 53 -7.00 -2.31 15.59
C ALA A 53 -5.83 -3.19 15.12
N GLY A 54 -6.00 -3.93 14.03
CA GLY A 54 -4.94 -4.70 13.38
C GLY A 54 -3.79 -3.82 12.88
N GLY A 55 -4.11 -2.66 12.28
CA GLY A 55 -3.14 -1.66 11.87
C GLY A 55 -2.30 -1.13 13.04
N PHE A 56 -2.95 -0.77 14.15
CA PHE A 56 -2.24 -0.31 15.36
C PHE A 56 -1.38 -1.42 15.96
N SER A 57 -1.91 -2.64 16.06
CA SER A 57 -1.16 -3.80 16.56
C SER A 57 0.10 -4.05 15.71
N GLY A 58 -0.05 -4.06 14.38
CA GLY A 58 1.08 -4.20 13.47
C GLY A 58 2.08 -3.04 13.54
N MET A 59 1.59 -1.81 13.68
CA MET A 59 2.43 -0.63 13.87
C MET A 59 3.28 -0.76 15.14
N PHE A 60 2.68 -1.09 16.28
CA PHE A 60 3.40 -1.26 17.55
C PHE A 60 4.42 -2.41 17.47
N PHE A 61 4.05 -3.52 16.83
CA PHE A 61 4.97 -4.63 16.60
C PHE A 61 6.18 -4.21 15.74
N LEU A 62 5.96 -3.47 14.66
CA LEU A 62 7.03 -2.98 13.79
C LEU A 62 7.90 -1.92 14.48
N LEU A 63 7.30 -1.03 15.28
CA LEU A 63 8.05 -0.08 16.10
C LEU A 63 8.95 -0.82 17.11
N PHE A 64 8.41 -1.86 17.76
CA PHE A 64 9.18 -2.71 18.66
C PHE A 64 10.35 -3.41 17.93
N LEU A 65 10.12 -3.96 16.74
CA LEU A 65 11.21 -4.53 15.93
C LEU A 65 12.24 -3.47 15.51
N SER A 66 11.78 -2.27 15.13
CA SER A 66 12.63 -1.18 14.67
C SER A 66 13.60 -0.69 15.75
N TYR A 67 13.22 -0.84 17.02
CA TYR A 67 14.08 -0.56 18.17
C TYR A 67 15.33 -1.45 18.19
N PHE A 68 15.20 -2.75 17.90
CA PHE A 68 16.34 -3.68 17.82
C PHE A 68 17.26 -3.40 16.63
N TRP A 69 16.74 -2.74 15.59
CA TRP A 69 17.47 -2.40 14.37
C TRP A 69 18.01 -0.97 14.37
N HIS A 70 17.92 -0.26 15.51
CA HIS A 70 18.37 1.13 15.67
C HIS A 70 17.79 2.10 14.64
N ILE A 71 16.57 1.84 14.15
CA ILE A 71 15.87 2.72 13.23
C ILE A 71 15.28 3.89 14.04
N LYS A 72 15.57 5.12 13.61
CA LYS A 72 15.04 6.34 14.25
C LYS A 72 13.51 6.34 14.25
N SER A 73 12.92 6.35 15.44
CA SER A 73 11.47 6.51 15.59
C SER A 73 11.07 7.96 15.33
N SER A 74 10.11 8.16 14.44
CA SER A 74 9.50 9.45 14.11
C SER A 74 8.01 9.26 13.81
N LEU A 75 7.26 10.36 13.74
CA LEU A 75 5.87 10.31 13.30
C LEU A 75 5.73 9.70 11.90
N LEU A 76 6.71 9.97 11.03
CA LEU A 76 6.75 9.45 9.67
C LEU A 76 6.92 7.92 9.65
N THR A 77 7.84 7.37 10.45
CA THR A 77 8.04 5.92 10.54
C THR A 77 6.82 5.22 11.16
N ALA A 78 6.19 5.82 12.17
CA ALA A 78 4.95 5.29 12.75
C ALA A 78 3.82 5.25 11.72
N ALA A 79 3.62 6.33 10.95
CA ALA A 79 2.63 6.38 9.87
C ALA A 79 2.92 5.33 8.77
N ALA A 80 4.19 5.16 8.38
CA ALA A 80 4.61 4.15 7.40
C ALA A 80 4.34 2.72 7.90
N PHE A 81 4.63 2.42 9.17
CA PHE A 81 4.37 1.11 9.76
C PHE A 81 2.88 0.83 9.95
N PHE A 82 2.09 1.84 10.29
CA PHE A 82 0.63 1.71 10.31
C PHE A 82 0.10 1.40 8.90
N TYR A 83 0.56 2.15 7.90
CA TYR A 83 0.20 1.93 6.49
C TYR A 83 0.54 0.50 6.02
N ILE A 84 1.78 0.04 6.22
CA ILE A 84 2.21 -1.28 5.74
C ILE A 84 1.47 -2.42 6.46
N ALA A 85 1.12 -2.24 7.74
CA ALA A 85 0.30 -3.18 8.48
C ALA A 85 -1.12 -3.28 7.90
N LEU A 86 -1.73 -2.14 7.56
CA LEU A 86 -3.05 -2.11 6.89
C LEU A 86 -3.00 -2.76 5.50
N LEU A 87 -1.99 -2.47 4.69
CA LEU A 87 -1.80 -3.09 3.37
C LEU A 87 -1.64 -4.60 3.51
N THR A 88 -0.80 -5.06 4.43
CA THR A 88 -0.58 -6.49 4.70
C THR A 88 -1.87 -7.17 5.15
N TRP A 89 -2.68 -6.51 5.99
CA TRP A 89 -3.99 -7.04 6.38
C TRP A 89 -4.93 -7.18 5.19
N ASN A 90 -5.03 -6.15 4.34
CA ASN A 90 -5.85 -6.19 3.12
C ASN A 90 -5.38 -7.30 2.17
N LEU A 91 -4.08 -7.50 2.05
CA LEU A 91 -3.48 -8.58 1.28
C LEU A 91 -3.87 -9.95 1.86
N CYS A 92 -3.59 -10.21 3.15
CA CYS A 92 -3.93 -11.46 3.82
C CYS A 92 -5.44 -11.76 3.71
N SER A 93 -6.29 -10.77 3.98
CA SER A 93 -7.75 -10.90 3.87
C SER A 93 -8.21 -11.24 2.44
N SER A 94 -7.47 -10.80 1.42
CA SER A 94 -7.78 -11.11 0.02
C SER A 94 -7.46 -12.56 -0.37
N PHE A 95 -6.51 -13.20 0.32
CA PHE A 95 -6.08 -14.58 0.08
C PHE A 95 -6.76 -15.62 0.99
N THR A 96 -7.08 -15.27 2.24
CA THR A 96 -7.65 -16.21 3.21
C THR A 96 -9.17 -16.07 3.29
N VAL A 97 -9.67 -14.90 3.68
CA VAL A 97 -11.08 -14.70 4.05
C VAL A 97 -11.98 -14.58 2.82
N LYS A 98 -11.50 -13.95 1.73
CA LYS A 98 -12.35 -13.60 0.58
C LYS A 98 -11.91 -14.18 -0.75
N ARG A 99 -11.08 -15.22 -0.76
CA ARG A 99 -10.44 -15.82 -1.95
C ARG A 99 -11.37 -16.03 -3.15
N GLN A 100 -12.62 -16.43 -2.92
CA GLN A 100 -13.60 -16.68 -3.99
C GLN A 100 -14.23 -15.40 -4.56
N ASN A 101 -14.28 -14.32 -3.78
CA ASN A 101 -14.90 -13.05 -4.14
C ASN A 101 -13.87 -12.00 -4.60
N THR A 102 -12.58 -12.18 -4.30
CA THR A 102 -11.52 -11.28 -4.76
C THR A 102 -10.93 -11.72 -6.10
N PRO A 103 -10.97 -10.85 -7.13
CA PRO A 103 -10.35 -11.13 -8.42
C PRO A 103 -8.86 -11.43 -8.24
N THR A 104 -8.35 -12.45 -8.94
CA THR A 104 -6.92 -12.79 -8.92
C THR A 104 -6.05 -11.59 -9.29
N LEU A 105 -6.50 -10.76 -10.22
CA LEU A 105 -5.77 -9.58 -10.65
C LEU A 105 -5.65 -8.52 -9.52
N LEU A 106 -6.65 -8.37 -8.65
CA LEU A 106 -6.56 -7.49 -7.49
C LEU A 106 -5.57 -8.02 -6.45
N ARG A 107 -5.51 -9.35 -6.28
CA ARG A 107 -4.51 -9.99 -5.41
C ARG A 107 -3.09 -9.74 -5.90
N ILE A 108 -2.85 -9.94 -7.20
CA ILE A 108 -1.56 -9.64 -7.84
C ILE A 108 -1.22 -8.16 -7.64
N CYS A 109 -2.17 -7.25 -7.88
CA CYS A 109 -1.97 -5.81 -7.64
C CYS A 109 -1.52 -5.51 -6.20
N LEU A 110 -2.20 -6.06 -5.19
CA LEU A 110 -1.83 -5.83 -3.79
C LEU A 110 -0.44 -6.40 -3.44
N VAL A 111 -0.05 -7.54 -4.02
CA VAL A 111 1.31 -8.08 -3.87
C VAL A 111 2.34 -7.13 -4.48
N MET A 112 2.07 -6.61 -5.68
CA MET A 112 2.98 -5.69 -6.35
C MET A 112 3.09 -4.36 -5.60
N LEU A 113 1.98 -3.82 -5.07
CA LEU A 113 2.02 -2.63 -4.21
C LEU A 113 2.86 -2.88 -2.95
N LEU A 114 2.68 -4.02 -2.29
CA LEU A 114 3.50 -4.37 -1.12
C LEU A 114 4.99 -4.47 -1.49
N ALA A 115 5.33 -5.13 -2.60
CA ALA A 115 6.70 -5.24 -3.07
C ALA A 115 7.28 -3.86 -3.41
N CYS A 116 6.50 -2.98 -4.04
CA CYS A 116 6.89 -1.60 -4.31
C CYS A 116 7.21 -0.85 -3.00
N ASP A 117 6.28 -0.87 -2.03
CA ASP A 117 6.40 -0.11 -0.79
C ASP A 117 7.52 -0.62 0.12
N LEU A 118 7.80 -1.92 0.11
CA LEU A 118 8.98 -2.48 0.77
C LEU A 118 10.27 -1.93 0.16
N ASN A 119 10.34 -1.82 -1.17
CA ASN A 119 11.49 -1.21 -1.85
C ASN A 119 11.59 0.30 -1.58
N VAL A 120 10.47 1.02 -1.45
CA VAL A 120 10.46 2.42 -0.98
C VAL A 120 11.04 2.52 0.44
N GLY A 121 10.66 1.60 1.32
CA GLY A 121 11.21 1.48 2.67
C GLY A 121 12.71 1.24 2.67
N PHE A 122 13.20 0.26 1.90
CA PHE A 122 14.63 0.00 1.77
C PHE A 122 15.39 1.18 1.17
N PHE A 123 14.87 1.79 0.11
CA PHE A 123 15.50 2.96 -0.51
C PHE A 123 15.70 4.11 0.48
N ASN A 124 14.73 4.32 1.39
CA ASN A 124 14.82 5.37 2.41
C ASN A 124 15.48 4.92 3.72
N LEU A 125 15.74 3.62 3.92
CA LEU A 125 16.28 3.07 5.17
C LEU A 125 17.58 3.76 5.63
N PRO A 126 18.55 4.11 4.75
CA PRO A 126 19.75 4.84 5.17
C PRO A 126 19.49 6.21 5.81
N ARG A 127 18.32 6.83 5.58
CA ARG A 127 17.94 8.10 6.25
C ARG A 127 17.60 7.88 7.73
N PHE A 128 17.16 6.68 8.09
CA PHE A 128 16.65 6.35 9.41
C PHE A 128 17.57 5.43 10.21
N CYS A 129 18.53 4.75 9.59
CA CYS A 129 19.52 3.90 10.24
C CYS A 129 20.93 4.32 9.81
N GLY A 130 21.80 4.59 10.78
CA GLY A 130 23.16 5.10 10.54
C GLY A 130 24.14 4.02 10.08
N ASP A 131 24.08 2.83 10.69
CA ASP A 131 24.99 1.72 10.43
C ASP A 131 24.26 0.56 9.76
N LEU A 132 24.34 0.49 8.43
CA LEU A 132 23.79 -0.62 7.65
C LEU A 132 24.92 -1.57 7.22
N PRO A 133 24.71 -2.90 7.27
CA PRO A 133 25.62 -3.86 6.66
C PRO A 133 25.87 -3.52 5.19
N HIS A 134 27.11 -3.71 4.72
CA HIS A 134 27.52 -3.30 3.36
C HIS A 134 26.61 -3.85 2.25
N SER A 135 26.16 -5.11 2.36
CA SER A 135 25.24 -5.73 1.40
C SER A 135 23.86 -5.05 1.39
N LEU A 136 23.34 -4.68 2.55
CA LEU A 136 22.07 -3.99 2.68
C LEU A 136 22.18 -2.54 2.19
N ALA A 137 23.27 -1.84 2.53
CA ALA A 137 23.55 -0.50 2.02
C ALA A 137 23.63 -0.47 0.48
N PHE A 138 24.30 -1.44 -0.13
CA PHE A 138 24.35 -1.60 -1.59
C PHE A 138 22.96 -1.81 -2.20
N TYR A 139 22.14 -2.66 -1.58
CA TYR A 139 20.78 -2.89 -2.05
C TYR A 139 19.93 -1.60 -2.00
N CYS A 140 19.96 -0.89 -0.86
CA CYS A 140 19.19 0.34 -0.66
C CYS A 140 19.56 1.43 -1.69
N THR A 141 20.85 1.55 -2.00
CA THR A 141 21.37 2.62 -2.86
C THR A 141 21.28 2.32 -4.36
N HIS A 142 21.49 1.07 -4.79
CA HIS A 142 21.64 0.73 -6.21
C HIS A 142 20.51 -0.12 -6.80
N ILE A 143 19.76 -0.83 -5.96
CA ILE A 143 18.76 -1.82 -6.41
C ILE A 143 17.33 -1.34 -6.10
N ALA A 144 17.07 -0.94 -4.85
CA ALA A 144 15.73 -0.63 -4.37
C ALA A 144 15.01 0.39 -5.27
N GLY A 145 15.69 1.47 -5.66
CA GLY A 145 15.14 2.50 -6.55
C GLY A 145 14.64 1.96 -7.91
N LYS A 146 15.33 0.98 -8.50
CA LYS A 146 14.92 0.36 -9.77
C LYS A 146 13.72 -0.57 -9.56
N LEU A 147 13.71 -1.31 -8.45
CA LEU A 147 12.64 -2.23 -8.11
C LEU A 147 11.33 -1.52 -7.76
N ILE A 148 11.38 -0.32 -7.18
CA ILE A 148 10.19 0.52 -6.95
C ILE A 148 9.40 0.65 -8.26
N TRP A 149 10.03 1.11 -9.34
CA TRP A 149 9.37 1.31 -10.63
C TRP A 149 8.90 0.01 -11.29
N LEU A 150 9.66 -1.07 -11.12
CA LEU A 150 9.31 -2.39 -11.66
C LEU A 150 7.98 -2.90 -11.09
N PHE A 151 7.72 -2.65 -9.80
CA PHE A 151 6.47 -3.08 -9.15
C PHE A 151 5.37 -2.03 -9.21
N TYR A 152 5.72 -0.75 -9.15
CA TYR A 152 4.77 0.36 -9.19
C TYR A 152 4.01 0.43 -10.51
N LEU A 153 4.70 0.53 -11.65
CA LEU A 153 4.04 0.79 -12.93
C LEU A 153 3.00 -0.28 -13.31
N PRO A 154 3.29 -1.59 -13.21
CA PRO A 154 2.29 -2.60 -13.53
C PRO A 154 1.14 -2.64 -12.52
N SER A 155 1.39 -2.32 -11.24
CA SER A 155 0.33 -2.27 -10.22
C SER A 155 -0.70 -1.17 -10.53
N GLN A 156 -0.25 -0.01 -10.98
CA GLN A 156 -1.12 1.11 -11.39
C GLN A 156 -1.92 0.77 -12.65
N LEU A 157 -1.29 0.12 -13.63
CA LEU A 157 -1.97 -0.35 -14.84
C LEU A 157 -3.07 -1.38 -14.52
N ILE A 158 -2.81 -2.28 -13.55
CA ILE A 158 -3.81 -3.24 -13.09
C ILE A 158 -4.98 -2.53 -12.40
N LEU A 159 -4.71 -1.57 -11.51
CA LEU A 159 -5.76 -0.77 -10.84
C LEU A 159 -6.65 -0.05 -11.86
N LEU A 160 -6.02 0.58 -12.85
CA LEU A 160 -6.72 1.26 -13.94
C LEU A 160 -7.58 0.29 -14.77
N TYR A 161 -7.03 -0.88 -15.12
CA TYR A 161 -7.76 -1.90 -15.85
C TYR A 161 -8.98 -2.42 -15.07
N LEU A 162 -8.81 -2.68 -13.77
CA LEU A 162 -9.91 -3.09 -12.90
C LEU A 162 -10.99 -2.00 -12.85
N PHE A 163 -10.60 -0.74 -12.76
CA PHE A 163 -11.53 0.40 -12.81
C PHE A 163 -12.37 0.44 -14.09
N PHE A 164 -11.79 0.20 -15.26
CA PHE A 164 -12.57 0.18 -16.51
C PHE A 164 -13.40 -1.10 -16.71
N ARG A 165 -12.99 -2.23 -16.14
CA ARG A 165 -13.66 -3.53 -16.36
C ARG A 165 -14.83 -3.76 -15.39
N PHE A 166 -14.78 -3.24 -14.17
CA PHE A 166 -15.86 -3.45 -13.19
C PHE A 166 -17.20 -2.77 -13.52
N PRO A 167 -17.25 -1.55 -14.08
CA PRO A 167 -18.51 -0.91 -14.48
C PRO A 167 -19.23 -1.70 -15.58
N LYS A 168 -18.49 -2.39 -16.46
CA LYS A 168 -19.06 -3.10 -17.62
C LYS A 168 -19.76 -4.43 -17.31
N LYS A 169 -19.76 -4.89 -16.05
CA LYS A 169 -20.49 -6.11 -15.67
C LYS A 169 -21.98 -5.90 -15.36
N ASN A 170 -22.48 -4.66 -15.40
CA ASN A 170 -23.91 -4.37 -15.54
C ASN A 170 -24.10 -3.47 -16.76
N PRO A 171 -24.27 -4.00 -17.98
CA PRO A 171 -25.22 -3.35 -18.87
C PRO A 171 -26.58 -3.47 -18.18
N SER A 172 -27.11 -2.33 -17.74
CA SER A 172 -28.52 -2.16 -17.45
C SER A 172 -29.33 -2.82 -18.57
N SER A 173 -30.14 -3.81 -18.20
CA SER A 173 -31.10 -4.50 -19.07
C SER A 173 -32.28 -3.60 -19.46
N VAL A 174 -32.00 -2.35 -19.83
CA VAL A 174 -32.98 -1.36 -20.27
C VAL A 174 -32.34 -0.59 -21.41
N LEU A 175 -32.40 -1.18 -22.61
CA LEU A 175 -32.42 -0.55 -23.94
C LEU A 175 -32.15 -1.64 -24.99
N LEU A 176 -33.18 -2.45 -25.21
CA LEU A 176 -33.52 -3.09 -26.48
C LEU A 176 -35.02 -3.44 -26.42
#